data_AF-A0A316QA97-F1
#
_entry.id   AF-A0A316QA97-F1
#
_cell.length_a   1.000
_cell.length_b   1.000
_cell.length_c   1.000
_cell.angle_alpha   90.00
_cell.angle_beta   90.00
_cell.angle_gamma   90.00
#
_symmetry.space_group_name_H-M   'P 1'
#
loop_
_entity.id
_entity.type
_entity.pdbx_description
1 polymer ?
#
loop_
_entity_poly.entity_id
_entity_poly.type
_entity_poly.pdbx_seq_one_letter_code
_entity_poly.pdbx_strand_id
1 'polypeptide(L)'
;MERENAWKSYTDQDKSELNELCEGYKSFLSQCKTERLATKRAIELASAAGYAPLAEAIAEKRALKPGDKVWIDNYGKAIMLVQIGTNDIEAGVNILGAHIDSPRLDLKQNPLYEASDFVLLDTHYYGGIKNYQWVALPLALKGVVAKKDGTVVDISLGDDPADPVFCVTDLLPHLGAEQMKKNGREVVEG
;
A
#
# COMPACT_ATOMS: atom_id res chain seq x y z
N MET A 1 1.47 37.17 8.06
CA MET A 1 0.30 36.55 8.70
C MET A 1 0.80 35.29 9.37
N GLU A 2 0.80 35.25 10.70
CA GLU A 2 1.32 34.11 11.46
C GLU A 2 0.30 32.97 11.42
N ARG A 3 0.75 31.73 11.20
CA ARG A 3 -0.13 30.55 11.21
C ARG A 3 -0.14 29.98 12.61
N GLU A 4 -1.30 30.00 13.27
CA GLU A 4 -1.44 29.40 14.58
C GLU A 4 -1.35 27.87 14.51
N ASN A 5 -0.78 27.28 15.56
CA ASN A 5 -0.66 25.83 15.68
C ASN A 5 -2.03 25.23 16.05
N ALA A 6 -2.55 24.34 15.20
CA ALA A 6 -3.86 23.69 15.38
C ALA A 6 -4.02 22.96 16.73
N TRP A 7 -2.92 22.47 17.31
CA TRP A 7 -2.95 21.81 18.61
C TRP A 7 -3.42 22.71 19.75
N LYS A 8 -3.20 24.03 19.63
CA LYS A 8 -3.59 25.01 20.66
C LYS A 8 -5.11 25.26 20.70
N SER A 9 -5.83 24.93 19.63
CA SER A 9 -7.28 25.13 19.56
C SER A 9 -8.11 23.90 19.97
N TYR A 10 -7.47 22.74 20.15
CA TYR A 10 -8.19 21.50 20.44
C TYR A 10 -8.67 21.42 21.89
N THR A 11 -9.97 21.15 22.02
CA THR A 11 -10.60 20.72 23.26
C THR A 11 -10.23 19.27 23.58
N ASP A 12 -10.60 18.78 24.76
CA ASP A 12 -10.35 17.38 25.10
C ASP A 12 -11.21 16.41 24.29
N GLN A 13 -12.40 16.85 23.83
CA GLN A 13 -13.22 16.11 22.88
C GLN A 13 -12.51 15.97 21.51
N ASP A 14 -11.98 17.08 20.97
CA ASP A 14 -11.25 17.05 19.69
C ASP A 14 -10.05 16.10 19.75
N LYS A 15 -9.32 16.09 20.88
CA LYS A 15 -8.20 15.18 21.08
C LYS A 15 -8.64 13.72 21.12
N SER A 16 -9.80 13.42 21.71
CA SER A 16 -10.36 12.07 21.72
C SER A 16 -10.70 11.59 20.31
N GLU A 17 -11.41 12.41 19.53
CA GLU A 17 -11.77 12.10 18.13
C GLU A 17 -10.54 11.95 17.24
N LEU A 18 -9.54 12.82 17.43
CA LEU A 18 -8.26 12.73 16.75
C LEU A 18 -7.54 11.42 17.08
N ASN A 19 -7.56 10.99 18.34
CA ASN A 19 -6.90 9.76 18.73
C ASN A 19 -7.57 8.54 18.07
N GLU A 20 -8.90 8.51 18.02
CA GLU A 20 -9.65 7.47 17.30
C GLU A 20 -9.29 7.43 15.81
N LEU A 21 -9.22 8.59 15.16
CA LEU A 21 -8.76 8.69 13.77
C LEU A 21 -7.33 8.18 13.60
N CYS A 22 -6.41 8.55 14.49
CA CYS A 22 -5.02 8.12 14.47
C CYS A 22 -4.87 6.60 14.65
N GLU A 23 -5.63 5.98 15.56
CA GLU A 23 -5.64 4.52 15.73
C GLU A 23 -6.18 3.81 14.49
N GLY A 24 -7.27 4.31 13.91
CA GLY A 24 -7.80 3.81 12.64
C GLY A 24 -6.78 3.89 11.51
N TYR A 25 -6.08 5.03 11.41
CA TYR A 25 -5.01 5.24 10.43
C TYR A 25 -3.84 4.27 10.61
N LYS A 26 -3.34 4.10 11.84
CA LYS A 26 -2.27 3.14 12.15
C LYS A 26 -2.67 1.71 11.80
N SER A 27 -3.90 1.31 12.13
CA SER A 27 -4.43 -0.01 11.78
C SER A 27 -4.50 -0.19 10.26
N PHE A 28 -4.99 0.83 9.53
CA PHE A 28 -5.05 0.81 8.07
C PHE A 28 -3.66 0.60 7.46
N LEU A 29 -2.67 1.40 7.87
CA LEU A 29 -1.30 1.28 7.37
C LEU A 29 -0.67 -0.09 7.69
N SER A 30 -0.94 -0.61 8.89
CA SER A 30 -0.40 -1.91 9.32
C SER A 30 -0.90 -3.06 8.45
N GLN A 31 -2.13 -2.97 7.97
CA GLN A 31 -2.78 -3.99 7.14
C GLN A 31 -2.57 -3.76 5.63
N CYS A 32 -2.39 -2.52 5.19
CA CYS A 32 -2.40 -2.12 3.78
C CYS A 32 -1.00 -1.81 3.24
N LYS A 33 -0.10 -2.80 3.27
CA LYS A 33 1.32 -2.62 2.88
C LYS A 33 1.58 -2.62 1.36
N THR A 34 0.56 -2.91 0.55
CA THR A 34 0.65 -2.92 -0.92
C THR A 34 -0.59 -2.25 -1.51
N GLU A 35 -0.50 -1.82 -2.77
CA GLU A 35 -1.64 -1.21 -3.47
C GLU A 35 -2.84 -2.15 -3.55
N ARG A 36 -2.59 -3.46 -3.62
CA ARG A 36 -3.65 -4.48 -3.66
C ARG A 36 -4.40 -4.59 -2.34
N LEU A 37 -3.66 -4.61 -1.23
CA LEU A 37 -4.26 -4.65 0.10
C LEU A 37 -5.00 -3.35 0.40
N ALA A 38 -4.43 -2.21 0.02
CA ALA A 38 -5.10 -0.90 0.15
C ALA A 38 -6.40 -0.84 -0.66
N THR A 39 -6.40 -1.33 -1.91
CA THR A 39 -7.60 -1.40 -2.76
C THR A 39 -8.66 -2.31 -2.13
N LYS A 40 -8.30 -3.52 -1.73
CA LYS A 40 -9.21 -4.46 -1.07
C LYS A 40 -9.83 -3.85 0.20
N ARG A 41 -9.01 -3.24 1.06
CA ARG A 41 -9.48 -2.61 2.29
C ARG A 41 -10.37 -1.40 2.02
N ALA A 42 -10.07 -0.60 1.01
CA ALA A 42 -10.89 0.52 0.60
C ALA A 42 -12.28 0.07 0.12
N ILE A 43 -12.36 -1.04 -0.64
CA ILE A 43 -13.64 -1.64 -1.06
C ILE A 43 -14.44 -2.11 0.15
N GLU A 44 -13.81 -2.79 1.12
CA GLU A 44 -14.48 -3.24 2.35
C GLU A 44 -15.07 -2.07 3.15
N LEU A 45 -14.27 -1.02 3.36
CA LEU A 45 -14.69 0.18 4.09
C LEU A 45 -15.80 0.94 3.35
N ALA A 46 -15.67 1.10 2.02
CA ALA A 46 -16.68 1.74 1.21
C ALA A 46 -17.99 0.95 1.22
N SER A 47 -17.92 -0.37 1.11
CA SER A 47 -19.10 -1.24 1.15
C SER A 47 -19.83 -1.16 2.49
N ALA A 48 -19.08 -1.15 3.61
CA ALA A 48 -19.64 -0.92 4.94
C ALA A 48 -20.28 0.48 5.09
N ALA A 49 -19.82 1.47 4.33
CA ALA A 49 -20.38 2.83 4.28
C ALA A 49 -21.54 2.99 3.27
N GLY A 50 -22.03 1.89 2.68
CA GLY A 50 -23.16 1.86 1.76
C GLY A 50 -22.82 2.10 0.29
N TYR A 51 -21.55 1.97 -0.11
CA TYR A 51 -21.18 1.97 -1.52
C TYR A 51 -21.42 0.58 -2.13
N ALA A 52 -21.89 0.53 -3.38
CA ALA A 52 -22.06 -0.70 -4.15
C ALA A 52 -21.16 -0.72 -5.41
N PRO A 53 -20.80 -1.89 -5.97
CA PRO A 53 -20.07 -1.92 -7.22
C PRO A 53 -20.89 -1.28 -8.35
N LEU A 54 -20.27 -0.37 -9.12
CA LEU A 54 -20.92 0.22 -10.30
C LEU A 54 -21.35 -0.84 -11.32
N ALA A 55 -20.60 -1.95 -11.40
CA ALA A 55 -20.90 -3.08 -12.28
C ALA A 55 -22.31 -3.67 -12.04
N GLU A 56 -22.81 -3.65 -10.80
CA GLU A 56 -24.17 -4.13 -10.48
C GLU A 56 -25.23 -3.23 -11.12
N ALA A 57 -25.09 -1.91 -10.96
CA ALA A 57 -26.00 -0.94 -11.58
C ALA A 57 -26.00 -1.05 -13.11
N ILE A 58 -24.84 -1.29 -13.71
CA ILE A 58 -24.70 -1.51 -15.17
C ILE A 58 -25.43 -2.78 -15.59
N ALA A 59 -25.22 -3.89 -14.89
CA ALA A 59 -25.86 -5.17 -15.18
C ALA A 59 -27.39 -5.10 -15.08
N GLU A 60 -27.89 -4.35 -14.08
CA GLU A 60 -29.32 -4.09 -13.86
C GLU A 60 -29.91 -3.07 -14.84
N LYS A 61 -29.08 -2.38 -15.64
CA LYS A 61 -29.46 -1.20 -16.43
C LYS A 61 -30.15 -0.12 -15.58
N ARG A 62 -29.73 0.00 -14.33
CA ARG A 62 -30.28 0.94 -13.35
C ARG A 62 -29.58 2.28 -13.49
N ALA A 63 -30.37 3.34 -13.71
CA ALA A 63 -29.85 4.71 -13.67
C ALA A 63 -29.43 5.07 -12.23
N LEU A 64 -28.28 5.73 -12.09
CA LEU A 64 -27.85 6.28 -10.82
C LEU A 64 -28.64 7.55 -10.52
N LYS A 65 -28.96 7.76 -9.24
CA LYS A 65 -29.72 8.93 -8.75
C LYS A 65 -28.95 9.69 -7.67
N PRO A 66 -29.29 10.95 -7.37
CA PRO A 66 -28.71 11.68 -6.27
C PRO A 66 -28.72 10.90 -4.96
N GLY A 67 -27.56 10.87 -4.28
CA GLY A 67 -27.34 10.10 -3.06
C GLY A 67 -26.82 8.68 -3.28
N ASP A 68 -26.87 8.12 -4.49
CA ASP A 68 -26.26 6.83 -4.79
C ASP A 68 -24.74 6.89 -4.57
N LYS A 69 -24.20 5.79 -4.04
CA LYS A 69 -22.77 5.62 -3.74
C LYS A 69 -22.27 4.38 -4.47
N VAL A 70 -21.31 4.55 -5.37
CA VAL A 70 -20.77 3.44 -6.16
C VAL A 70 -19.24 3.42 -6.15
N TRP A 71 -18.67 2.22 -6.27
CA TRP A 71 -17.23 2.04 -6.42
C TRP A 71 -16.89 1.30 -7.71
N ILE A 72 -15.68 1.57 -8.22
CA ILE A 72 -15.09 0.91 -9.39
C ILE A 72 -13.74 0.36 -8.97
N ASP A 73 -13.53 -0.94 -9.16
CA ASP A 73 -12.22 -1.58 -9.02
C ASP A 73 -11.51 -1.66 -10.36
N ASN A 74 -10.21 -1.35 -10.37
CA ASN A 74 -9.35 -1.51 -11.53
C ASN A 74 -8.25 -2.54 -11.23
N TYR A 75 -8.54 -3.80 -11.58
CA TYR A 75 -7.65 -4.96 -11.42
C TYR A 75 -7.13 -5.20 -9.99
N GLY A 76 -7.87 -4.76 -8.97
CA GLY A 76 -7.46 -4.83 -7.58
C GLY A 76 -6.24 -3.99 -7.25
N LYS A 77 -5.95 -2.92 -8.01
CA LYS A 77 -4.78 -2.03 -7.79
C LYS A 77 -5.13 -0.55 -7.71
N ALA A 78 -6.34 -0.18 -8.09
CA ALA A 78 -6.86 1.17 -7.93
C ALA A 78 -8.38 1.10 -7.73
N ILE A 79 -8.91 2.08 -7.02
CA ILE A 79 -10.33 2.20 -6.73
C ILE A 79 -10.79 3.63 -7.02
N MET A 80 -11.99 3.75 -7.58
CA MET A 80 -12.71 5.02 -7.65
C MET A 80 -13.97 4.92 -6.80
N LEU A 81 -14.18 5.89 -5.91
CA LEU A 81 -15.40 6.05 -5.12
C LEU A 81 -16.17 7.23 -5.67
N VAL A 82 -17.45 7.04 -5.94
CA VAL A 82 -18.32 8.07 -6.51
C VAL A 82 -19.57 8.20 -5.65
N GLN A 83 -19.86 9.44 -5.24
CA GLN A 83 -21.11 9.80 -4.59
C GLN A 83 -21.87 10.77 -5.50
N ILE A 84 -23.07 10.38 -5.94
CA ILE A 84 -23.85 11.15 -6.91
C ILE A 84 -24.50 12.35 -6.22
N GLY A 85 -24.19 13.55 -6.74
CA GLY A 85 -24.76 14.81 -6.27
C GLY A 85 -26.18 15.05 -6.79
N THR A 86 -26.76 16.18 -6.39
CA THR A 86 -28.09 16.61 -6.86
C THR A 86 -28.07 17.38 -8.17
N ASN A 87 -26.92 17.95 -8.54
CA ASN A 87 -26.74 18.68 -9.79
C ASN A 87 -26.40 17.72 -10.93
N ASP A 88 -26.65 18.16 -12.17
CA ASP A 88 -26.17 17.45 -13.35
C ASP A 88 -24.64 17.32 -13.32
N ILE A 89 -24.11 16.20 -13.80
CA ILE A 89 -22.66 15.97 -13.90
C ILE A 89 -21.98 16.99 -14.82
N GLU A 90 -22.72 17.54 -15.80
CA GLU A 90 -22.24 18.63 -16.67
C GLU A 90 -21.91 19.92 -15.89
N ALA A 91 -22.49 20.11 -14.70
CA ALA A 91 -22.14 21.23 -13.82
C ALA A 91 -20.76 21.06 -13.14
N GLY A 92 -20.13 19.90 -13.31
CA GLY A 92 -18.81 19.58 -12.79
C GLY A 92 -18.81 18.59 -11.63
N VAL A 93 -17.61 18.21 -11.20
CA VAL A 93 -17.36 17.23 -10.13
C VAL A 93 -16.24 17.70 -9.21
N ASN A 94 -16.33 17.32 -7.93
CA ASN A 94 -15.25 17.49 -6.97
C ASN A 94 -14.42 16.21 -6.92
N ILE A 95 -13.14 16.29 -7.27
CA ILE A 95 -12.25 15.12 -7.36
C ILE A 95 -11.15 15.24 -6.31
N LEU A 96 -11.00 14.19 -5.51
CA LEU A 96 -9.82 13.95 -4.68
C LEU A 96 -9.06 12.76 -5.25
N GLY A 97 -7.80 12.99 -5.64
CA GLY A 97 -6.92 11.95 -6.14
C GLY A 97 -5.75 11.71 -5.19
N ALA A 98 -5.44 10.44 -4.96
CA ALA A 98 -4.24 10.00 -4.25
C ALA A 98 -3.74 8.69 -4.88
N HIS A 99 -2.45 8.43 -4.78
CA HIS A 99 -1.87 7.13 -5.16
C HIS A 99 -1.74 6.25 -3.91
N ILE A 100 -1.79 4.93 -4.09
CA ILE A 100 -1.82 3.94 -2.99
C ILE A 100 -0.69 2.90 -3.09
N ASP A 101 0.21 3.09 -4.05
CA ASP A 101 1.47 2.39 -4.14
C ASP A 101 2.55 3.09 -3.29
N SER A 102 3.56 2.34 -2.89
CA SER A 102 4.70 2.85 -2.12
C SER A 102 5.99 2.16 -2.58
N PRO A 103 7.16 2.82 -2.43
CA PRO A 103 8.45 2.22 -2.79
C PRO A 103 8.68 0.89 -2.07
N ARG A 104 9.19 -0.10 -2.79
CA ARG A 104 9.35 -1.50 -2.31
C ARG A 104 10.40 -2.26 -3.11
N LEU A 105 10.64 -3.51 -2.71
CA LEU A 105 11.42 -4.50 -3.45
C LEU A 105 10.46 -5.50 -4.10
N ASP A 106 10.55 -5.65 -5.41
CA ASP A 106 9.79 -6.63 -6.17
C ASP A 106 10.67 -7.81 -6.55
N LEU A 107 10.11 -9.02 -6.55
CA LEU A 107 10.80 -10.17 -7.11
C LEU A 107 10.91 -10.04 -8.63
N LYS A 108 12.07 -10.39 -9.20
CA LYS A 108 12.23 -10.49 -10.65
C LYS A 108 11.38 -11.63 -11.21
N GLN A 109 11.26 -11.70 -12.54
CA GLN A 109 10.47 -12.73 -13.23
C GLN A 109 10.93 -14.16 -12.91
N ASN A 110 12.25 -14.37 -12.80
CA ASN A 110 12.87 -15.63 -12.38
C ASN A 110 13.73 -15.34 -11.13
N PRO A 111 13.13 -15.24 -9.94
CA PRO A 111 13.82 -14.69 -8.78
C PRO A 111 14.60 -15.74 -8.00
N LEU A 112 14.22 -17.01 -8.05
CA LEU A 112 14.81 -18.05 -7.22
C LEU A 112 16.16 -18.51 -7.79
N TYR A 113 17.21 -18.39 -6.99
CA TYR A 113 18.53 -18.91 -7.32
C TYR A 113 19.26 -19.39 -6.07
N GLU A 114 20.37 -20.12 -6.26
CA GLU A 114 21.22 -20.60 -5.18
C GLU A 114 22.62 -20.01 -5.32
N ALA A 115 23.18 -19.53 -4.21
CA ALA A 115 24.56 -19.07 -4.14
C ALA A 115 25.11 -19.27 -2.73
N SER A 116 26.34 -19.78 -2.64
CA SER A 116 27.04 -20.00 -1.36
C SER A 116 26.23 -20.80 -0.34
N ASP A 117 25.56 -21.88 -0.80
CA ASP A 117 24.68 -22.76 -0.02
C ASP A 117 23.42 -22.08 0.55
N PHE A 118 23.06 -20.88 0.07
CA PHE A 118 21.80 -20.20 0.37
C PHE A 118 20.86 -20.18 -0.84
N VAL A 119 19.57 -20.41 -0.57
CA VAL A 119 18.51 -20.12 -1.52
C VAL A 119 18.12 -18.64 -1.37
N LEU A 120 18.19 -17.90 -2.47
CA LEU A 120 18.02 -16.45 -2.51
C LEU A 120 16.92 -16.07 -3.51
N LEU A 121 16.39 -14.86 -3.32
CA LEU A 121 15.41 -14.25 -4.19
C LEU A 121 15.99 -12.97 -4.81
N ASP A 122 16.13 -12.96 -6.12
CA ASP A 122 16.58 -11.80 -6.88
C ASP A 122 15.44 -10.78 -6.99
N THR A 123 15.78 -9.52 -6.73
CA THR A 123 14.81 -8.43 -6.60
C THR A 123 15.12 -7.28 -7.54
N HIS A 124 14.13 -6.45 -7.80
CA HIS A 124 14.26 -5.16 -8.47
C HIS A 124 13.46 -4.14 -7.68
N TYR A 125 14.04 -2.98 -7.42
CA TYR A 125 13.35 -1.96 -6.65
C TYR A 125 12.21 -1.33 -7.46
N TYR A 126 11.16 -0.92 -6.77
CA TYR A 126 10.06 -0.12 -7.28
C TYR A 126 10.08 1.25 -6.60
N GLY A 127 10.05 2.33 -7.39
CA GLY A 127 10.14 3.71 -6.89
C GLY A 127 11.56 4.14 -6.51
N GLY A 128 11.69 5.32 -5.89
CA GLY A 128 12.98 5.89 -5.49
C GLY A 128 13.41 5.48 -4.09
N ILE A 129 13.77 4.21 -3.89
CA ILE A 129 14.23 3.73 -2.58
C ILE A 129 15.64 4.26 -2.26
N LYS A 130 15.97 4.28 -0.96
CA LYS A 130 17.34 4.41 -0.48
C LYS A 130 17.86 3.02 -0.14
N ASN A 131 18.58 2.37 -1.05
CA ASN A 131 18.99 0.96 -0.93
C ASN A 131 19.55 0.60 0.45
N TYR A 132 20.41 1.47 1.01
CA TYR A 132 21.03 1.27 2.31
C TYR A 132 20.06 1.24 3.51
N GLN A 133 18.80 1.65 3.33
CA GLN A 133 17.76 1.55 4.35
C GLN A 133 16.94 0.25 4.24
N TRP A 134 17.24 -0.63 3.29
CA TRP A 134 16.51 -1.89 3.06
C TRP A 134 17.33 -3.14 3.41
N VAL A 135 18.58 -2.95 3.89
CA VAL A 135 19.46 -4.02 4.34
C VAL A 135 19.38 -4.21 5.85
N ALA A 136 19.70 -5.42 6.32
CA ALA A 136 19.70 -5.81 7.74
C ALA A 136 18.38 -5.51 8.49
N LEU A 137 17.25 -5.56 7.78
CA LEU A 137 15.91 -5.41 8.33
C LEU A 137 15.07 -6.67 8.11
N PRO A 138 14.10 -6.97 9.00
CA PRO A 138 13.09 -7.98 8.75
C PRO A 138 12.15 -7.49 7.64
N LEU A 139 11.97 -8.30 6.60
CA LEU A 139 11.12 -8.03 5.46
C LEU A 139 10.00 -9.07 5.36
N ALA A 140 8.80 -8.61 5.02
CA ALA A 140 7.65 -9.45 4.75
C ALA A 140 7.48 -9.64 3.23
N LEU A 141 7.04 -10.82 2.81
CA LEU A 141 6.70 -11.12 1.41
C LEU A 141 5.19 -10.99 1.21
N LYS A 142 4.79 -10.04 0.34
CA LYS A 142 3.40 -9.75 0.02
C LYS A 142 3.21 -9.76 -1.49
N GLY A 143 2.21 -10.47 -1.99
CA GLY A 143 1.93 -10.49 -3.41
C GLY A 143 0.90 -11.54 -3.80
N VAL A 144 0.86 -11.84 -5.10
CA VAL A 144 -0.02 -12.85 -5.66
C VAL A 144 0.75 -13.70 -6.67
N VAL A 145 0.42 -14.99 -6.76
CA VAL A 145 0.94 -15.91 -7.78
C VAL A 145 -0.22 -16.41 -8.61
N ALA A 146 -0.20 -16.10 -9.91
CA ALA A 146 -1.13 -16.65 -10.89
C ALA A 146 -0.57 -17.96 -11.44
N LYS A 147 -1.32 -19.06 -11.28
CA LYS A 147 -0.96 -20.38 -11.81
C LYS A 147 -1.39 -20.52 -13.27
N LYS A 148 -0.88 -21.56 -13.94
CA LYS A 148 -1.19 -21.86 -15.36
C LYS A 148 -2.68 -22.14 -15.61
N ASP A 149 -3.41 -22.63 -14.61
CA ASP A 149 -4.85 -22.89 -14.68
C ASP A 149 -5.70 -21.62 -14.48
N GLY A 150 -5.07 -20.46 -14.28
CA GLY A 150 -5.74 -19.19 -14.02
C GLY A 150 -6.08 -18.93 -12.55
N THR A 151 -5.83 -19.88 -11.64
CA THR A 151 -6.04 -19.65 -10.21
C THR A 151 -4.99 -18.67 -9.67
N VAL A 152 -5.43 -17.76 -8.82
CA VAL A 152 -4.56 -16.76 -8.17
C VAL A 152 -4.47 -17.09 -6.69
N VAL A 153 -3.25 -17.14 -6.17
CA VAL A 153 -2.95 -17.41 -4.75
C VAL A 153 -2.36 -16.17 -4.13
N ASP A 154 -2.94 -15.73 -3.00
CA ASP A 154 -2.40 -14.67 -2.18
C ASP A 154 -1.18 -15.17 -1.40
N ILE A 155 -0.11 -14.38 -1.41
CA ILE A 155 1.09 -14.62 -0.61
C ILE A 155 1.17 -13.56 0.48
N SER A 156 1.26 -14.01 1.72
CA SER A 156 1.44 -13.16 2.90
C SER A 156 2.29 -13.90 3.93
N LEU A 157 3.56 -13.53 4.03
CA LEU A 157 4.51 -14.08 5.00
C LEU A 157 5.27 -12.94 5.70
N GLY A 158 5.44 -13.05 7.01
CA GLY A 158 6.29 -12.16 7.83
C GLY A 158 5.54 -11.06 8.58
N ASP A 159 4.20 -11.10 8.57
CA ASP A 159 3.37 -10.20 9.38
C ASP A 159 2.84 -10.88 10.65
N ASP A 160 2.63 -12.20 10.63
CA ASP A 160 2.35 -12.96 11.83
C ASP A 160 3.65 -13.15 12.62
N PRO A 161 3.67 -12.93 13.95
CA PRO A 161 4.84 -13.20 14.78
C PRO A 161 5.40 -14.64 14.69
N ALA A 162 4.58 -15.61 14.26
CA ALA A 162 5.00 -16.99 14.02
C ALA A 162 5.57 -17.23 12.61
N ASP A 163 5.40 -16.29 11.68
CA ASP A 163 5.92 -16.41 10.33
C ASP A 163 7.45 -16.23 10.29
N PRO A 164 8.15 -16.89 9.36
CA PRO A 164 9.50 -16.49 9.02
C PRO A 164 9.50 -15.10 8.36
N VAL A 165 10.61 -14.40 8.52
CA VAL A 165 10.89 -13.13 7.83
C VAL A 165 12.09 -13.28 6.90
N PHE A 166 12.21 -12.37 5.95
CA PHE A 166 13.32 -12.30 5.00
C PHE A 166 14.25 -11.15 5.37
N CYS A 167 15.45 -11.11 4.80
CA CYS A 167 16.32 -9.94 4.88
C CYS A 167 17.19 -9.81 3.63
N VAL A 168 17.61 -8.58 3.34
CA VAL A 168 18.77 -8.32 2.49
C VAL A 168 19.97 -8.15 3.41
N THR A 169 21.01 -8.94 3.24
CA THR A 169 22.20 -8.87 4.11
C THR A 169 23.04 -7.63 3.81
N ASP A 170 23.72 -7.10 4.83
CA ASP A 170 24.75 -6.06 4.67
C ASP A 170 26.11 -6.55 5.14
N LEU A 171 27.17 -5.92 4.65
CA LEU A 171 28.53 -6.23 5.05
C LEU A 171 28.81 -5.71 6.46
N LEU A 172 29.25 -6.61 7.34
CA LEU A 172 29.60 -6.25 8.71
C LEU A 172 30.73 -5.20 8.77
N PRO A 173 30.72 -4.28 9.75
CA PRO A 173 31.59 -3.11 9.75
C PRO A 173 33.09 -3.44 9.81
N HIS A 174 33.49 -4.56 10.43
CA HIS A 174 34.90 -4.99 10.47
C HIS A 174 35.50 -5.27 9.08
N LEU A 175 34.66 -5.54 8.06
CA LEU A 175 35.08 -5.75 6.68
C LEU A 175 34.57 -4.64 5.73
N GLY A 176 33.78 -3.69 6.23
CA GLY A 176 33.09 -2.66 5.44
C GLY A 176 33.89 -1.39 5.15
N ALA A 177 35.21 -1.36 5.40
CA ALA A 177 36.00 -0.13 5.32
C ALA A 177 35.91 0.60 3.96
N GLU A 178 35.90 -0.13 2.84
CA GLU A 178 35.72 0.45 1.50
C GLU A 178 34.27 0.88 1.25
N GLN A 179 33.30 0.09 1.71
CA GLN A 179 31.87 0.41 1.60
C GLN A 179 31.55 1.75 2.29
N MET A 180 32.14 1.99 3.47
CA MET A 180 31.93 3.20 4.26
C MET A 180 32.52 4.48 3.65
N LYS A 181 33.38 4.38 2.62
CA LYS A 181 33.86 5.55 1.87
C LYS A 181 32.84 6.06 0.86
N LYS A 182 31.87 5.23 0.48
CA LYS A 182 30.86 5.57 -0.52
C LYS A 182 29.80 6.50 0.09
N ASN A 183 29.21 7.34 -0.74
CA ASN A 183 28.07 8.15 -0.32
C ASN A 183 26.81 7.29 -0.20
N GLY A 184 25.75 7.80 0.44
CA GLY A 184 24.52 7.03 0.69
C GLY A 184 23.82 6.48 -0.55
N ARG A 185 24.08 6.99 -1.77
CA ARG A 185 23.52 6.41 -3.01
C ARG A 185 24.28 5.19 -3.49
N GLU A 186 25.54 5.03 -3.09
CA GLU A 186 26.48 4.03 -3.62
C GLU A 186 26.90 3.01 -2.57
N VAL A 187 26.67 3.29 -1.28
CA VAL A 187 27.06 2.42 -0.15
C VAL A 187 26.44 1.02 -0.23
N VAL A 188 25.21 0.93 -0.74
CA VAL A 188 24.56 -0.33 -1.11
C VAL A 188 24.10 -0.20 -2.56
N GLU A 189 24.72 -1.00 -3.42
CA GLU A 189 24.38 -1.07 -4.84
C GLU A 189 23.11 -1.91 -5.01
N GLY A 190 22.29 -1.57 -6.00
CA GLY A 190 21.02 -2.22 -6.30
C GLY A 190 20.62 -2.01 -7.75
#